data_AF-M2B2N8-F1
#
_entry.id   AF-M2B2N8-F1
#
_cell.length_a   1.000
_cell.length_b   1.000
_cell.length_c   1.000
_cell.angle_alpha   90.00
_cell.angle_beta   90.00
_cell.angle_gamma   90.00
#
_symmetry.space_group_name_H-M   'P 1'
#
loop_
_entity.id
_entity.type
_entity.pdbx_description
1 polymer ?
#
loop_
_entity_poly.entity_id
_entity_poly.type
_entity_poly.pdbx_seq_one_letter_code
_entity_poly.pdbx_strand_id
1 'polypeptide(L)'
;MKKIALALTALLSAGSVSTLFADTTDSQKFTANVSVAMSVTAPADAVLTHDETHANQTFTAQPWNVIGNSQNGVSVSFATDGPFVNTADPNFKRDAKLGLSINSQTGPGSFSISQATGQTDYANSVNIATVSAVSDGVSNATLDLSVEFITGTFGSFAAGTYETTVTGTITAL
;
A
#
# COMPACT_ATOMS: atom_id res chain seq x y z
N MET A 1 -73.70 5.92 -82.88
CA MET A 1 -72.24 5.80 -83.09
C MET A 1 -71.55 5.97 -81.74
N LYS A 2 -70.51 5.16 -81.46
CA LYS A 2 -69.61 5.11 -80.28
C LYS A 2 -70.28 4.67 -78.96
N LYS A 3 -70.17 3.42 -78.46
CA LYS A 3 -69.02 2.57 -78.08
C LYS A 3 -68.06 3.23 -77.08
N ILE A 4 -67.98 2.68 -75.85
CA ILE A 4 -66.78 2.12 -75.17
C ILE A 4 -66.97 2.20 -73.65
N ALA A 5 -66.92 1.02 -73.01
CA ALA A 5 -66.79 0.84 -71.57
C ALA A 5 -65.36 1.17 -71.11
N LEU A 6 -65.16 1.52 -69.83
CA LEU A 6 -64.00 1.02 -69.08
C LEU A 6 -64.21 1.21 -67.57
N ALA A 7 -64.10 0.10 -66.85
CA ALA A 7 -63.94 0.06 -65.40
C ALA A 7 -62.56 0.63 -65.03
N LEU A 8 -62.45 1.30 -63.88
CA LEU A 8 -61.15 1.52 -63.24
C LEU A 8 -61.21 1.14 -61.76
N THR A 9 -60.51 0.04 -61.53
CA THR A 9 -60.19 -0.66 -60.29
C THR A 9 -59.77 0.27 -59.17
N ALA A 10 -60.40 0.13 -58.00
CA ALA A 10 -59.92 0.75 -56.76
C ALA A 10 -58.58 0.11 -56.36
N LEU A 11 -57.51 0.90 -56.34
CA LEU A 11 -56.27 0.53 -55.69
C LEU A 11 -56.50 0.57 -54.17
N LEU A 12 -56.65 -0.60 -53.54
CA LEU A 12 -56.40 -0.74 -52.11
C LEU A 12 -54.88 -0.62 -51.90
N SER A 13 -54.40 0.57 -51.58
CA SER A 13 -53.09 0.74 -50.97
C SER A 13 -53.15 0.16 -49.56
N ALA A 14 -52.80 -1.12 -49.43
CA ALA A 14 -52.40 -1.70 -48.14
C ALA A 14 -51.12 -0.97 -47.72
N GLY A 15 -51.28 0.15 -47.01
CA GLY A 15 -50.19 0.84 -46.35
C GLY A 15 -49.58 -0.13 -45.35
N SER A 16 -48.36 -0.58 -45.63
CA SER A 16 -47.51 -1.20 -44.64
C SER A 16 -47.41 -0.24 -43.47
N VAL A 17 -48.07 -0.55 -42.36
CA VAL A 17 -47.86 0.16 -41.10
C VAL A 17 -46.45 -0.22 -40.67
N SER A 18 -45.46 0.57 -41.09
CA SER A 18 -44.17 0.55 -40.44
C SER A 18 -44.39 1.04 -39.01
N THR A 19 -44.33 0.14 -38.05
CA THR A 19 -44.16 0.53 -36.65
C THR A 19 -42.79 1.18 -36.55
N LEU A 20 -42.76 2.51 -36.71
CA LEU A 20 -41.59 3.33 -36.42
C LEU A 20 -41.33 3.25 -34.92
N PHE A 21 -40.39 2.40 -34.51
CA PHE A 21 -39.77 2.53 -33.20
C PHE A 21 -38.85 3.76 -33.27
N ALA A 22 -39.37 4.93 -32.91
CA ALA A 22 -38.55 6.12 -32.74
C ALA A 22 -37.84 6.02 -31.38
N ASP A 23 -36.65 5.40 -31.39
CA ASP A 23 -35.79 5.41 -30.22
C ASP A 23 -35.10 6.78 -30.17
N THR A 24 -35.38 7.56 -29.12
CA THR A 24 -34.73 8.85 -28.88
C THR A 24 -33.75 8.68 -27.74
N THR A 25 -32.46 8.83 -28.02
CA THR A 25 -31.40 8.79 -27.02
C THR A 25 -30.81 10.17 -26.84
N ASP A 26 -30.46 10.51 -25.60
CA ASP A 26 -29.74 11.72 -25.22
C ASP A 26 -28.63 11.32 -24.22
N SER A 27 -27.68 12.19 -23.94
CA SER A 27 -26.53 11.88 -23.08
C SER A 27 -26.08 13.07 -22.24
N GLN A 28 -25.88 12.83 -20.95
CA GLN A 28 -25.28 13.78 -20.01
C GLN A 28 -23.93 13.25 -19.52
N LYS A 29 -22.89 14.11 -19.55
CA LYS A 29 -21.57 13.79 -18.99
C LYS A 29 -21.45 14.32 -17.57
N PHE A 30 -21.10 13.42 -16.65
CA PHE A 30 -20.68 13.77 -15.30
C PHE A 30 -19.16 13.62 -15.20
N THR A 31 -18.48 14.52 -14.50
CA THR A 31 -17.02 14.49 -14.34
C THR A 31 -16.66 14.77 -12.90
N ALA A 32 -15.84 13.90 -12.31
CA ALA A 32 -15.26 14.06 -10.99
C ALA A 32 -13.74 14.12 -11.11
N ASN A 33 -13.11 15.07 -10.42
CA ASN A 33 -11.67 15.16 -10.33
C ASN A 33 -11.21 14.57 -8.99
N VAL A 34 -10.30 13.61 -9.04
CA VAL A 34 -9.73 12.97 -7.84
C VAL A 34 -8.23 13.25 -7.84
N SER A 35 -7.76 13.98 -6.83
CA SER A 35 -6.34 14.27 -6.65
C SER A 35 -5.58 13.06 -6.09
N VAL A 36 -4.26 13.03 -6.32
CA VAL A 36 -3.40 12.03 -5.68
C VAL A 36 -3.38 12.27 -4.17
N ALA A 37 -3.60 11.19 -3.42
CA ALA A 37 -3.54 11.09 -1.98
C ALA A 37 -2.65 9.91 -1.62
N MET A 38 -1.65 10.18 -0.79
CA MET A 38 -0.70 9.20 -0.27
C MET A 38 -0.53 9.41 1.23
N SER A 39 -0.52 8.33 2.01
CA SER A 39 -0.22 8.40 3.43
C SER A 39 0.42 7.11 3.93
N VAL A 40 1.33 7.23 4.87
CA VAL A 40 1.88 6.14 5.67
C VAL A 40 1.66 6.51 7.14
N THR A 41 0.97 5.67 7.89
CA THR A 41 0.58 5.94 9.29
C THR A 41 1.24 4.93 10.22
N ALA A 42 2.00 5.44 11.18
CA ALA A 42 2.63 4.63 12.22
C ALA A 42 1.61 4.10 13.25
N PRO A 43 1.80 2.90 13.79
CA PRO A 43 1.09 2.45 14.99
C PRO A 43 1.61 3.17 16.25
N ALA A 44 1.06 2.82 17.41
CA ALA A 44 1.57 3.30 18.70
C ALA A 44 2.98 2.73 19.00
N ASP A 45 3.73 3.42 19.85
CA ASP A 45 5.06 2.99 20.27
C ASP A 45 5.02 1.60 20.92
N ALA A 46 5.93 0.73 20.48
CA ALA A 46 6.04 -0.64 20.99
C ALA A 46 7.11 -0.72 22.09
N VAL A 47 6.82 -1.48 23.14
CA VAL A 47 7.75 -1.74 24.24
C VAL A 47 7.91 -3.24 24.42
N LEU A 48 9.14 -3.67 24.71
CA LEU A 48 9.48 -5.04 25.04
C LEU A 48 10.35 -5.05 26.30
N THR A 49 10.13 -6.04 27.17
CA THR A 49 11.04 -6.34 28.29
C THR A 49 11.95 -7.48 27.88
N HIS A 50 13.26 -7.24 27.95
CA HIS A 50 14.28 -8.24 27.62
C HIS A 50 14.20 -9.44 28.57
N ASP A 51 14.24 -10.67 28.04
CA ASP A 51 14.06 -11.91 28.82
C ASP A 51 15.33 -12.42 29.55
N GLU A 52 16.41 -11.65 29.46
CA GLU A 52 17.74 -11.92 30.04
C GLU A 52 18.43 -13.19 29.50
N THR A 53 18.02 -13.66 28.32
CA THR A 53 18.67 -14.77 27.61
C THR A 53 19.62 -14.27 26.52
N HIS A 54 20.29 -15.21 25.84
CA HIS A 54 21.14 -14.90 24.68
C HIS A 54 20.33 -14.82 23.38
N ALA A 55 19.02 -15.08 23.43
CA ALA A 55 18.17 -14.99 22.25
C ALA A 55 17.92 -13.52 21.91
N ASN A 56 17.89 -13.20 20.62
CA ASN A 56 17.44 -11.90 20.17
C ASN A 56 15.97 -11.70 20.55
N GLN A 57 15.63 -10.46 20.90
CA GLN A 57 14.30 -10.13 21.37
C GLN A 57 13.47 -9.52 20.25
N THR A 58 12.35 -10.16 19.92
CA THR A 58 11.51 -9.74 18.80
C THR A 58 10.26 -9.04 19.31
N PHE A 59 10.04 -7.81 18.85
CA PHE A 59 8.79 -7.09 19.10
C PHE A 59 7.65 -7.76 18.34
N THR A 60 6.43 -7.73 18.89
CA THR A 60 5.23 -8.11 18.12
C THR A 60 5.17 -7.29 16.84
N ALA A 61 4.78 -7.91 15.72
CA ALA A 61 4.65 -7.22 14.44
C ALA A 61 3.74 -5.99 14.57
N GLN A 62 4.22 -4.85 14.05
CA GLN A 62 3.57 -3.55 14.15
C GLN A 62 2.88 -3.20 12.82
N PRO A 63 1.56 -2.99 12.80
CA PRO A 63 0.82 -2.75 11.56
C PRO A 63 0.91 -1.28 11.14
N TRP A 64 1.48 -1.02 9.97
CA TRP A 64 1.53 0.31 9.34
C TRP A 64 0.49 0.40 8.23
N ASN A 65 -0.37 1.42 8.30
CA ASN A 65 -1.40 1.63 7.28
C ASN A 65 -0.85 2.50 6.14
N VAL A 66 -0.99 2.01 4.92
CA VAL A 66 -0.52 2.64 3.68
C VAL A 66 -1.70 2.89 2.76
N ILE A 67 -1.84 4.14 2.30
CA ILE A 67 -2.83 4.56 1.31
C ILE A 67 -2.06 5.13 0.12
N GLY A 68 -2.33 4.62 -1.08
CA GLY A 68 -1.73 5.10 -2.31
C GLY A 68 -2.69 5.03 -3.48
N ASN A 69 -3.16 6.18 -3.98
CA ASN A 69 -4.04 6.22 -5.16
C ASN A 69 -3.33 6.65 -6.47
N SER A 70 -2.00 6.55 -6.51
CA SER A 70 -1.22 6.78 -7.73
C SER A 70 -1.50 5.69 -8.76
N GLN A 71 -1.69 6.07 -10.03
CA GLN A 71 -1.93 5.12 -11.12
C GLN A 71 -0.73 4.24 -11.41
N ASN A 72 0.48 4.74 -11.18
CA ASN A 72 1.73 3.99 -11.35
C ASN A 72 2.12 3.23 -10.07
N GLY A 73 1.35 3.39 -8.99
CA GLY A 73 1.66 2.87 -7.66
C GLY A 73 2.56 3.78 -6.84
N VAL A 74 3.01 3.24 -5.71
CA VAL A 74 3.80 3.92 -4.68
C VAL A 74 4.96 3.05 -4.22
N SER A 75 6.04 3.67 -3.78
CA SER A 75 7.12 3.03 -3.02
C SER A 75 7.00 3.42 -1.55
N VAL A 76 7.15 2.43 -0.66
CA VAL A 76 7.15 2.61 0.79
C VAL A 76 8.47 2.07 1.34
N SER A 77 9.17 2.88 2.13
CA SER A 77 10.38 2.46 2.85
C SER A 77 10.23 2.69 4.34
N PHE A 78 10.78 1.76 5.13
CA PHE A 78 10.94 1.90 6.57
C PHE A 78 12.42 1.86 6.88
N ALA A 79 12.92 2.86 7.59
CA ALA A 79 14.32 2.96 7.96
C ALA A 79 14.47 3.25 9.46
N THR A 80 15.41 2.57 10.12
CA THR A 80 15.83 2.97 11.47
C THR A 80 16.60 4.30 11.41
N ASP A 81 16.54 5.08 12.48
CA ASP A 81 17.41 6.25 12.70
C ASP A 81 18.82 5.86 13.20
N GLY A 82 18.99 4.61 13.64
CA GLY A 82 20.21 4.10 14.24
C GLY A 82 20.11 2.63 14.65
N PRO A 83 21.15 2.08 15.29
CA PRO A 83 21.00 0.92 16.18
C PRO A 83 20.16 1.30 17.41
N PHE A 84 19.74 0.31 18.19
CA PHE A 84 19.24 0.55 19.54
C PHE A 84 20.34 1.16 20.41
N VAL A 85 20.07 2.32 21.04
CA VAL A 85 21.03 3.03 21.90
C VAL A 85 20.50 3.13 23.32
N ASN A 86 21.35 2.85 24.31
CA ASN A 86 20.97 3.04 25.72
C ASN A 86 20.78 4.54 26.00
N THR A 87 19.63 4.87 26.58
CA THR A 87 19.20 6.25 26.87
C THR A 87 20.03 6.93 27.96
N ALA A 88 20.66 6.17 28.85
CA ALA A 88 21.51 6.68 29.93
C ALA A 88 23.00 6.77 29.53
N ASP A 89 23.49 5.88 28.65
CA ASP A 89 24.86 5.90 28.14
C ASP A 89 24.94 5.47 26.66
N PRO A 90 25.14 6.41 25.72
CA PRO A 90 25.10 6.14 24.28
C PRO A 90 26.27 5.28 23.77
N ASN A 91 27.26 4.94 24.60
CA ASN A 91 28.30 3.98 24.25
C ASN A 91 27.77 2.54 24.20
N PHE A 92 26.68 2.25 24.91
CA PHE A 92 26.04 0.94 24.81
C PHE A 92 25.00 0.93 23.69
N LYS A 93 25.23 0.08 22.69
CA LYS A 93 24.39 -0.05 21.50
C LYS A 93 24.09 -1.51 21.19
N ARG A 94 22.98 -1.78 20.51
CA ARG A 94 22.64 -3.08 19.93
C ARG A 94 22.06 -2.93 18.55
N ASP A 95 22.36 -3.89 17.68
CA ASP A 95 21.83 -3.83 16.33
C ASP A 95 20.32 -3.98 16.32
N ALA A 96 19.69 -3.27 15.39
CA ALA A 96 18.28 -3.40 15.07
C ALA A 96 18.15 -4.18 13.77
N LYS A 97 17.29 -5.20 13.77
CA LYS A 97 16.90 -5.91 12.56
C LYS A 97 15.44 -5.63 12.25
N LEU A 98 15.17 -5.27 11.01
CA LEU A 98 13.84 -5.06 10.47
C LEU A 98 13.42 -6.25 9.61
N GLY A 99 12.14 -6.60 9.70
CA GLY A 99 11.45 -7.48 8.76
C GLY A 99 10.16 -6.84 8.28
N LEU A 100 9.80 -7.06 7.02
CA LEU A 100 8.59 -6.50 6.42
C LEU A 100 7.76 -7.58 5.75
N SER A 101 6.45 -7.54 5.97
CA SER A 101 5.50 -8.42 5.32
C SER A 101 4.20 -7.67 5.00
N ILE A 102 3.42 -8.21 4.07
CA ILE A 102 2.11 -7.67 3.71
C ILE A 102 1.07 -8.41 4.56
N ASN A 103 0.40 -7.69 5.44
CA ASN A 103 -0.69 -8.24 6.26
C ASN A 103 -1.98 -8.34 5.44
N SER A 104 -2.35 -7.24 4.79
CA SER A 104 -3.51 -7.15 3.94
C SER A 104 -3.31 -6.08 2.86
N GLN A 105 -4.04 -6.22 1.76
CA GLN A 105 -4.05 -5.23 0.68
C GLN A 105 -5.41 -5.18 -0.02
N THR A 106 -5.72 -4.02 -0.60
CA THR A 106 -6.95 -3.79 -1.36
C THR A 106 -6.68 -2.81 -2.51
N GLY A 107 -7.43 -2.93 -3.60
CA GLY A 107 -7.33 -2.05 -4.76
C GLY A 107 -6.99 -2.83 -6.05
N PRO A 108 -7.01 -2.16 -7.21
CA PRO A 108 -6.63 -2.77 -8.48
C PRO A 108 -5.12 -3.02 -8.62
N GLY A 109 -4.27 -2.29 -7.90
CA GLY A 109 -2.83 -2.55 -7.82
C GLY A 109 -2.48 -3.58 -6.75
N SER A 110 -1.29 -4.17 -6.86
CA SER A 110 -0.74 -5.15 -5.91
C SER A 110 0.52 -4.60 -5.25
N PHE A 111 0.65 -4.80 -3.93
CA PHE A 111 1.90 -4.60 -3.22
C PHE A 111 2.82 -5.82 -3.36
N SER A 112 4.11 -5.56 -3.43
CA SER A 112 5.17 -6.56 -3.34
C SER A 112 6.30 -6.06 -2.43
N ILE A 113 6.96 -6.97 -1.73
CA ILE A 113 8.09 -6.64 -0.87
C ILE A 113 9.34 -6.52 -1.74
N SER A 114 9.91 -5.32 -1.84
CA SER A 114 11.16 -5.06 -2.58
C SER A 114 12.41 -5.32 -1.74
N GLN A 115 12.32 -5.14 -0.42
CA GLN A 115 13.36 -5.50 0.54
C GLN A 115 12.72 -6.01 1.82
N ALA A 116 12.77 -7.33 2.03
CA ALA A 116 12.08 -7.99 3.15
C ALA A 116 12.78 -7.81 4.49
N THR A 117 14.11 -7.66 4.49
CA THR A 117 14.91 -7.58 5.71
C THR A 117 16.01 -6.53 5.60
N GLY A 118 16.31 -5.88 6.72
CA GLY A 118 17.44 -4.98 6.87
C GLY A 118 18.01 -5.09 8.28
N GLN A 119 19.29 -4.82 8.48
CA GLN A 119 19.91 -4.86 9.79
C GLN A 119 20.99 -3.78 9.89
N THR A 120 21.10 -3.18 11.07
CA THR A 120 22.30 -2.40 11.41
C THR A 120 23.47 -3.32 11.72
N ASP A 121 24.66 -2.76 11.61
CA ASP A 121 25.91 -3.30 12.12
C ASP A 121 26.73 -2.11 12.64
N TYR A 122 26.44 -1.71 13.88
CA TYR A 122 27.08 -0.54 14.48
C TYR A 122 28.59 -0.71 14.65
N ALA A 123 29.08 -1.95 14.72
CA ALA A 123 30.50 -2.25 14.81
C ALA A 123 31.23 -1.98 13.47
N ASN A 124 30.53 -2.17 12.35
CA ASN A 124 31.03 -1.90 10.99
C ASN A 124 30.46 -0.62 10.37
N SER A 125 29.94 0.31 11.20
CA SER A 125 29.40 1.61 10.78
C SER A 125 28.16 1.55 9.86
N VAL A 126 27.45 0.43 9.82
CA VAL A 126 26.14 0.32 9.14
C VAL A 126 25.06 0.71 10.16
N ASN A 127 24.71 1.99 10.23
CA ASN A 127 23.83 2.47 11.29
C ASN A 127 22.34 2.48 10.92
N ILE A 128 21.98 2.24 9.66
CA ILE A 128 20.60 2.33 9.17
C ILE A 128 20.20 0.98 8.59
N ALA A 129 19.13 0.39 9.12
CA ALA A 129 18.45 -0.76 8.56
C ALA A 129 17.26 -0.27 7.73
N THR A 130 17.09 -0.80 6.52
CA THR A 130 15.97 -0.44 5.64
C THR A 130 15.23 -1.68 5.17
N VAL A 131 13.90 -1.57 5.11
CA VAL A 131 13.00 -2.52 4.41
C VAL A 131 12.03 -1.73 3.54
N SER A 132 11.53 -2.33 2.48
CA SER A 132 10.68 -1.62 1.52
C SER A 132 9.67 -2.52 0.82
N ALA A 133 8.58 -1.89 0.40
CA ALA A 133 7.53 -2.47 -0.43
C ALA A 133 7.15 -1.50 -1.55
N VAL A 134 6.61 -2.03 -2.63
CA VAL A 134 6.20 -1.26 -3.80
C VAL A 134 4.83 -1.72 -4.28
N SER A 135 3.99 -0.80 -4.73
CA SER A 135 2.78 -1.13 -5.49
C SER A 135 2.92 -0.78 -6.97
N ASP A 136 2.19 -1.49 -7.82
CA ASP A 136 2.15 -1.29 -9.28
C ASP A 136 0.89 -0.52 -9.76
N GLY A 137 0.14 0.07 -8.83
CA GLY A 137 -1.06 0.83 -9.13
C GLY A 137 -1.76 1.35 -7.87
N VAL A 138 -3.01 1.76 -8.04
CA VAL A 138 -3.86 2.25 -6.95
C VAL A 138 -4.09 1.11 -5.96
N SER A 139 -3.59 1.25 -4.74
CA SER A 139 -3.73 0.24 -3.70
C SER A 139 -3.54 0.81 -2.30
N ASN A 140 -4.20 0.17 -1.35
CA ASN A 140 -3.97 0.37 0.08
C ASN A 140 -3.46 -0.93 0.66
N ALA A 141 -2.64 -0.86 1.71
CA ALA A 141 -2.14 -2.03 2.41
C ALA A 141 -1.95 -1.78 3.90
N THR A 142 -2.04 -2.85 4.68
CA THR A 142 -1.41 -2.92 6.00
C THR A 142 -0.11 -3.68 5.85
N LEU A 143 1.01 -3.03 6.18
CA LEU A 143 2.34 -3.63 6.18
C LEU A 143 2.74 -3.94 7.62
N ASP A 144 3.07 -5.20 7.89
CA ASP A 144 3.53 -5.62 9.21
C ASP A 144 5.05 -5.48 9.28
N LEU A 145 5.51 -4.57 10.13
CA LEU A 145 6.91 -4.34 10.44
C LEU A 145 7.28 -5.14 11.70
N SER A 146 8.22 -6.08 11.58
CA SER A 146 8.88 -6.69 12.73
C SER A 146 10.19 -5.96 13.03
N VAL A 147 10.46 -5.76 14.31
CA VAL A 147 11.71 -5.20 14.82
C VAL A 147 12.29 -6.20 15.80
N GLU A 148 13.60 -6.42 15.72
CA GLU A 148 14.32 -7.35 16.59
C GLU A 148 15.54 -6.62 17.19
N PHE A 149 15.65 -6.68 18.51
CA PHE A 149 16.80 -6.24 19.29
C PHE A 149 17.84 -7.36 19.30
N ILE A 150 18.94 -7.16 18.57
CA ILE A 150 20.00 -8.16 18.45
C ILE A 150 20.80 -8.19 19.75
N THR A 151 20.65 -9.27 20.51
CA THR A 151 21.16 -9.36 21.89
C THR A 151 22.64 -9.72 21.91
N GLY A 152 23.05 -10.66 21.06
CA GLY A 152 24.37 -11.27 21.10
C GLY A 152 24.55 -12.08 22.38
N THR A 153 25.61 -11.79 23.15
CA THR A 153 25.84 -12.45 24.44
C THR A 153 25.19 -11.69 25.57
N PHE A 154 24.30 -12.32 26.35
CA PHE A 154 23.73 -11.66 27.54
C PHE A 154 24.82 -11.25 28.53
N GLY A 155 24.65 -10.09 29.19
CA GLY A 155 25.65 -9.50 30.08
C GLY A 155 26.77 -8.72 29.36
N SER A 156 26.79 -8.68 28.03
CA SER A 156 27.69 -7.82 27.25
C SER A 156 27.14 -6.41 27.00
N PHE A 157 25.95 -6.09 27.53
CA PHE A 157 25.33 -4.77 27.50
C PHE A 157 24.93 -4.34 28.91
N ALA A 158 24.91 -3.03 29.13
CA ALA A 158 24.44 -2.45 30.37
C ALA A 158 22.92 -2.60 30.54
N ALA A 159 22.46 -2.67 31.79
CA ALA A 159 21.04 -2.52 32.08
C ALA A 159 20.57 -1.11 31.70
N GLY A 160 19.33 -0.99 31.24
CA GLY A 160 18.70 0.29 30.92
C GLY A 160 17.75 0.19 29.74
N THR A 161 17.13 1.32 29.40
CA THR A 161 16.24 1.42 28.25
C THR A 161 17.07 1.68 26.99
N TYR A 162 16.84 0.86 25.97
CA TYR A 162 17.42 1.03 24.65
C TYR A 162 16.34 1.42 23.64
N GLU A 163 16.62 2.42 22.82
CA GLU A 163 15.64 2.98 21.89
C GLU A 163 16.23 3.12 20.48
N THR A 164 15.36 2.98 19.48
CA THR A 164 15.56 3.39 18.08
C THR A 164 14.20 3.78 17.51
N THR A 165 14.20 4.66 16.51
CA THR A 165 12.99 5.08 15.81
C THR A 165 12.99 4.48 14.41
N VAL A 166 11.86 3.91 13.99
CA VAL A 166 11.63 3.55 12.58
C VAL A 166 10.73 4.58 11.91
N THR A 167 11.20 5.17 10.82
CA THR A 167 10.43 6.14 10.04
C THR A 167 9.94 5.49 8.74
N GLY A 168 8.62 5.53 8.51
CA GLY A 168 7.99 5.16 7.25
C GLY A 168 7.93 6.34 6.29
N THR A 169 8.36 6.15 5.04
CA THR A 169 8.27 7.14 3.95
C THR A 169 7.49 6.54 2.79
N ILE A 170 6.62 7.33 2.16
CA ILE A 170 5.86 6.96 0.96
C ILE A 170 6.11 7.96 -0.17
N THR A 171 6.31 7.43 -1.39
CA THR A 171 6.61 8.22 -2.59
C THR A 171 5.81 7.69 -3.77
N ALA A 172 5.28 8.56 -4.64
CA ALA A 172 4.64 8.15 -5.89
C ALA A 172 5.69 7.66 -6.91
N LEU A 173 5.28 6.73 -7.77
CA LEU A 173 6.09 6.23 -8.89
C LEU A 173 5.78 6.90 -10.23
#